data_AF-A0A1X7V7N9-F1
#
_entry.id   AF-A0A1X7V7N9-F1
#
_cell.length_a   1.000
_cell.length_b   1.000
_cell.length_c   1.000
_cell.angle_alpha   90.00
_cell.angle_beta   90.00
_cell.angle_gamma   90.00
#
_symmetry.space_group_name_H-M   'P 1'
#
loop_
_entity.id
_entity.type
_entity.pdbx_description
1 polymer ?
#
loop_
_entity_poly.entity_id
_entity_poly.type
_entity_poly.pdbx_seq_one_letter_code
_entity_poly.pdbx_strand_id
1 'polypeptide(L)'
;MLAGAMVKFVSYVEGSDDSLGHGTVHATEVAKVVRLLRKSLLHHDMDTVSDIMELLTARTLIVQELAVKVTRELMLHEYSCNDEVFLDLLKFLKQQFIAMPQFKIQNGLELIYILILKGMTKEAFEVILSNASMDQFSPSPLFQGYGGVIAYMLWKEEGFIKKGSGKLCDGLLKYFDVMRTNLNIVDGGEGEYSFFMTYYVKSLVRLGRTDQAVSLLEEYKLTRPQELTTYRLLIEILTSDSSNNERITQVRKDLVLLEPSSREAVALVNSLLLEDDVDYPYCLSVVLNFMDYPTNWSNLSGLSLLSKIRSEWPNCEESSLWRSRSKMLKFILSETTLHEQDVL
;
A
#
# COMPACT_ATOMS: atom_id res chain seq x y z
N MET A 1 -0.78 6.12 10.83
CA MET A 1 -1.29 5.03 11.70
C MET A 1 -0.72 5.08 13.11
N LEU A 2 0.59 5.32 13.31
CA LEU A 2 1.25 5.51 14.61
C LEU A 2 0.51 6.43 15.60
N ALA A 3 0.08 7.61 15.13
CA ALA A 3 -0.64 8.58 15.95
C ALA A 3 -2.01 8.06 16.42
N GLY A 4 -2.70 7.24 15.60
CA GLY A 4 -4.02 6.71 15.93
C GLY A 4 -3.98 5.58 16.97
N ALA A 5 -3.00 4.66 16.83
CA ALA A 5 -2.75 3.61 17.81
C ALA A 5 -2.25 4.18 19.15
N MET A 6 -1.38 5.20 19.11
CA MET A 6 -0.88 5.88 20.29
C MET A 6 -1.95 6.74 20.99
N VAL A 7 -2.88 7.37 20.25
CA VAL A 7 -4.00 8.13 20.84
C VAL A 7 -4.99 7.20 21.56
N LYS A 8 -5.39 6.07 20.94
CA LYS A 8 -6.25 5.07 21.61
C LYS A 8 -5.61 4.51 22.88
N PHE A 9 -4.29 4.35 22.90
CA PHE A 9 -3.55 3.87 24.05
C PHE A 9 -3.43 4.89 25.18
N VAL A 10 -3.15 6.16 24.86
CA VAL A 10 -3.17 7.25 25.85
C VAL A 10 -4.56 7.36 26.48
N SER A 11 -5.63 7.27 25.69
CA SER A 11 -7.00 7.22 26.21
C SER A 11 -7.31 5.97 27.06
N TYR A 12 -6.65 4.84 26.80
CA TYR A 12 -6.81 3.61 27.59
C TYR A 12 -6.05 3.66 28.92
N VAL A 13 -4.82 4.19 28.92
CA VAL A 13 -4.00 4.39 30.13
C VAL A 13 -4.53 5.54 30.99
N GLU A 14 -5.10 6.58 30.37
CA GLU A 14 -5.75 7.70 31.08
C GLU A 14 -7.19 7.38 31.50
N GLY A 15 -7.83 6.37 30.90
CA GLY A 15 -9.22 5.97 31.16
C GLY A 15 -9.40 4.72 32.03
N SER A 16 -8.33 4.06 32.47
CA SER A 16 -8.39 2.94 33.42
C SER A 16 -8.57 3.47 34.86
N ASP A 17 -9.83 3.71 35.25
CA ASP A 17 -10.25 4.17 36.57
C ASP A 17 -9.92 3.17 37.71
N ASP A 18 -9.07 3.63 38.64
CA ASP A 18 -9.24 3.70 40.11
C ASP A 18 -9.74 2.51 40.96
N SER A 19 -9.88 1.29 40.43
CA SER A 19 -10.39 0.16 41.25
C SER A 19 -9.36 -0.57 42.12
N LEU A 20 -8.07 -0.24 42.03
CA LEU A 20 -7.01 -0.85 42.86
C LEU A 20 -6.03 0.24 43.31
N GLY A 21 -6.17 0.70 44.56
CA GLY A 21 -5.50 1.85 45.20
C GLY A 21 -3.97 1.84 45.31
N HIS A 22 -3.26 1.11 44.44
CA HIS A 22 -1.81 1.18 44.23
C HIS A 22 -1.42 1.50 42.77
N GLY A 23 -2.38 1.76 41.87
CA GLY A 23 -2.16 1.82 40.41
C GLY A 23 -1.94 3.21 39.78
N THR A 24 -2.23 4.31 40.46
CA THR A 24 -2.28 5.65 39.82
C THR A 24 -0.89 6.22 39.51
N VAL A 25 0.08 6.09 40.41
CA VAL A 25 1.45 6.63 40.20
C VAL A 25 2.16 5.92 39.04
N HIS A 26 2.05 4.59 38.96
CA HIS A 26 2.66 3.80 37.90
C HIS A 26 2.03 4.03 36.53
N ALA A 27 0.70 4.16 36.43
CA ALA A 27 0.04 4.50 35.17
C ALA A 27 0.48 5.89 34.65
N THR A 28 0.63 6.87 35.56
CA THR A 28 1.06 8.22 35.22
C THR A 28 2.52 8.28 34.77
N GLU A 29 3.40 7.47 35.36
CA GLU A 29 4.81 7.36 34.96
C GLU A 29 4.96 6.68 33.60
N VAL A 30 4.24 5.57 33.36
CA VAL A 30 4.22 4.89 32.06
C VAL A 30 3.71 5.84 30.97
N ALA A 31 2.65 6.60 31.24
CA ALA A 31 2.15 7.61 30.30
C ALA A 31 3.20 8.67 29.94
N LYS A 32 4.00 9.14 30.91
CA LYS A 32 5.10 10.09 30.66
C LYS A 32 6.20 9.48 29.78
N VAL A 33 6.60 8.25 30.06
CA VAL A 33 7.63 7.54 29.27
C VAL A 33 7.14 7.28 27.85
N VAL A 34 5.86 6.92 27.66
CA VAL A 34 5.26 6.74 26.32
C VAL A 34 5.14 8.06 25.55
N ARG A 35 4.85 9.18 26.23
CA ARG A 35 4.90 10.51 25.59
C ARG A 35 6.32 10.90 25.15
N LEU A 36 7.33 10.56 25.95
CA LEU A 36 8.74 10.76 25.59
C LEU A 36 9.12 9.92 24.38
N LEU A 37 8.76 8.62 24.39
CA LEU A 37 8.97 7.72 23.26
C LEU A 37 8.35 8.25 21.97
N ARG A 38 7.10 8.72 22.04
CA ARG A 38 6.40 9.35 20.90
C ARG A 38 7.13 10.60 20.41
N LYS A 39 7.58 11.46 21.33
CA LYS A 39 8.30 12.68 20.96
C LYS A 39 9.61 12.34 20.26
N SER A 40 10.38 11.38 20.78
CA SER A 40 11.65 10.95 20.16
C SER A 40 11.43 10.31 18.79
N LEU A 41 10.39 9.47 18.63
CA LEU A 41 10.00 8.92 17.32
C LEU A 41 9.64 10.01 16.30
N LEU A 42 8.90 11.05 16.72
CA LEU A 42 8.53 12.17 15.85
C LEU A 42 9.71 13.05 15.44
N HIS A 43 10.79 13.07 16.23
CA HIS A 43 11.99 13.86 15.95
C HIS A 43 13.14 13.00 15.39
N HIS A 44 12.88 11.73 15.09
CA HIS A 44 13.88 10.77 14.61
C HIS A 44 15.10 10.60 15.55
N ASP A 45 14.91 10.78 16.85
CA ASP A 45 15.95 10.61 17.88
C ASP A 45 16.01 9.14 18.33
N MET A 46 16.69 8.32 17.53
CA MET A 46 16.67 6.86 17.62
C MET A 46 17.41 6.31 18.85
N ASP A 47 18.47 6.99 19.30
CA ASP A 47 19.23 6.60 20.50
C ASP A 47 18.34 6.68 21.74
N THR A 48 17.63 7.81 21.89
CA THR A 48 16.65 8.00 22.98
C THR A 48 15.48 7.01 22.87
N VAL A 49 15.05 6.67 21.66
CA VAL A 49 14.02 5.63 21.46
C VAL A 49 14.51 4.27 21.99
N SER A 50 15.75 3.89 21.68
CA SER A 50 16.34 2.63 22.14
C SER A 50 16.40 2.55 23.67
N ASP A 51 16.94 3.59 24.33
CA ASP A 51 17.06 3.64 25.80
C ASP A 51 15.70 3.55 26.50
N ILE A 52 14.70 4.27 25.97
CA ILE A 52 13.34 4.25 26.51
C ILE A 52 12.71 2.85 26.35
N MET A 53 12.96 2.18 25.23
CA MET A 53 12.43 0.84 24.94
C MET A 53 13.03 -0.23 25.86
N GLU A 54 14.32 -0.15 26.17
CA GLU A 54 14.98 -1.02 27.14
C GLU A 54 14.38 -0.84 28.55
N LEU A 55 14.14 0.41 28.97
CA LEU A 55 13.51 0.72 30.26
C LEU A 55 12.05 0.21 30.36
N LEU A 56 11.34 0.23 29.24
CA LEU A 56 9.94 -0.12 29.14
C LEU A 56 9.69 -1.64 29.16
N THR A 57 10.48 -2.41 28.40
CA THR A 57 10.28 -3.86 28.20
C THR A 57 10.33 -4.72 29.47
N ALA A 58 10.90 -4.21 30.57
CA ALA A 58 11.08 -4.96 31.82
C ALA A 58 9.85 -5.00 32.76
N ARG A 59 8.78 -4.22 32.53
CA ARG A 59 7.80 -3.93 33.60
C ARG A 59 6.37 -4.44 33.41
N THR A 60 5.80 -4.47 32.20
CA THR A 60 4.41 -4.96 31.98
C THR A 60 4.14 -5.50 30.56
N LEU A 61 3.12 -6.36 30.41
CA LEU A 61 2.68 -6.93 29.14
C LEU A 61 2.27 -5.86 28.10
N ILE A 62 1.58 -4.82 28.57
CA ILE A 62 1.14 -3.68 27.76
C ILE A 62 2.35 -2.95 27.15
N VAL A 63 3.41 -2.85 27.93
CA VAL A 63 4.62 -2.15 27.51
C VAL A 63 5.45 -3.01 26.55
N GLN A 64 5.43 -4.34 26.69
CA GLN A 64 5.99 -5.26 25.70
C GLN A 64 5.26 -5.17 24.34
N GLU A 65 3.93 -5.05 24.35
CA GLU A 65 3.15 -4.86 23.12
C GLU A 65 3.51 -3.53 22.43
N LEU A 66 3.65 -2.45 23.21
CA LEU A 66 4.09 -1.16 22.68
C LEU A 66 5.50 -1.24 22.12
N ALA A 67 6.41 -1.92 22.83
CA ALA A 67 7.78 -2.11 22.38
C ALA A 67 7.81 -2.83 21.02
N VAL A 68 7.03 -3.90 20.88
CA VAL A 68 6.87 -4.61 19.61
C VAL A 68 6.35 -3.67 18.51
N LYS A 69 5.31 -2.87 18.76
CA LYS A 69 4.75 -1.93 17.77
C LYS A 69 5.75 -0.85 17.35
N VAL A 70 6.49 -0.29 18.31
CA VAL A 70 7.49 0.73 18.03
C VAL A 70 8.65 0.14 17.23
N THR A 71 9.17 -1.03 17.63
CA THR A 71 10.22 -1.71 16.88
C THR A 71 9.84 -1.95 15.42
N ARG A 72 8.60 -2.36 15.14
CA ARG A 72 8.11 -2.55 13.77
C ARG A 72 8.19 -1.29 12.92
N GLU A 73 7.74 -0.17 13.49
CA GLU A 73 7.69 1.10 12.80
C GLU A 73 9.11 1.63 12.51
N LEU A 74 10.05 1.41 13.45
CA LEU A 74 11.46 1.69 13.22
C LEU A 74 12.05 0.86 12.07
N MET A 75 11.66 -0.42 11.97
CA MET A 75 12.09 -1.30 10.89
C MET A 75 11.47 -0.92 9.53
N LEU A 76 10.26 -0.37 9.51
CA LEU A 76 9.59 0.07 8.28
C LEU A 76 10.17 1.38 7.71
N HIS A 77 10.67 2.28 8.56
CA HIS A 77 11.27 3.52 8.11
C HIS A 77 12.63 3.27 7.40
N GLU A 78 12.73 3.66 6.12
CA GLU A 78 13.90 3.43 5.27
C GLU A 78 15.18 4.16 5.71
N TYR A 79 15.06 5.25 6.46
CA TYR A 79 16.19 6.12 6.82
C TYR A 79 16.71 5.94 8.25
N SER A 80 16.06 5.10 9.06
CA SER A 80 16.29 5.03 10.51
C SER A 80 17.04 3.79 10.99
N CYS A 81 17.40 2.88 10.08
CA CYS A 81 17.94 1.59 10.49
C CYS A 81 19.08 1.16 9.55
N ASN A 82 20.31 1.14 10.07
CA ASN A 82 21.41 0.45 9.40
C ASN A 82 21.24 -1.07 9.58
N ASP A 83 21.98 -1.87 8.80
CA ASP A 83 21.83 -3.33 8.80
C ASP A 83 22.03 -3.96 10.19
N GLU A 84 22.96 -3.42 10.99
CA GLU A 84 23.27 -3.94 12.33
C GLU A 84 22.09 -3.73 13.29
N VAL A 85 21.56 -2.50 13.37
CA VAL A 85 20.38 -2.16 14.16
C VAL A 85 19.18 -2.98 13.68
N PHE A 86 19.02 -3.17 12.37
CA PHE A 86 17.92 -3.98 11.83
C PHE A 86 17.97 -5.43 12.33
N LEU A 87 19.15 -6.05 12.31
CA LEU A 87 19.35 -7.40 12.79
C LEU A 87 19.07 -7.53 14.29
N ASP A 88 19.43 -6.52 15.08
CA ASP A 88 19.15 -6.52 16.52
C ASP A 88 17.66 -6.32 16.83
N LEU A 89 16.98 -5.43 16.11
CA LEU A 89 15.52 -5.29 16.18
C LEU A 89 14.79 -6.57 15.73
N LEU A 90 15.31 -7.26 14.70
CA LEU A 90 14.79 -8.54 14.25
C LEU A 90 14.95 -9.64 15.32
N LYS A 91 16.11 -9.72 15.99
CA LYS A 91 16.34 -10.64 17.11
C LYS A 91 15.35 -10.34 18.25
N PHE A 92 15.18 -9.06 18.59
CA PHE A 92 14.22 -8.63 19.61
C PHE A 92 12.80 -9.12 19.28
N LEU A 93 12.30 -8.86 18.05
CA LEU A 93 10.96 -9.31 17.65
C LEU A 93 10.81 -10.83 17.71
N LYS A 94 11.82 -11.59 17.28
CA LYS A 94 11.82 -13.06 17.36
C LYS A 94 11.73 -13.56 18.81
N GLN A 95 12.41 -12.90 19.75
CA GLN A 95 12.34 -13.24 21.18
C GLN A 95 10.95 -12.96 21.77
N GLN A 96 10.26 -11.91 21.30
CA GLN A 96 8.92 -11.57 21.79
C GLN A 96 7.86 -12.64 21.44
N PHE A 97 8.09 -13.50 20.45
CA PHE A 97 7.19 -14.65 20.19
C PHE A 97 7.12 -15.65 21.35
N ILE A 98 8.22 -15.76 22.11
CA ILE A 98 8.29 -16.63 23.29
C ILE A 98 7.66 -15.93 24.48
N ALA A 99 7.93 -14.62 24.64
CA ALA A 99 7.45 -13.83 25.77
C ALA A 99 5.95 -13.50 25.70
N MET A 100 5.38 -13.40 24.50
CA MET A 100 4.00 -12.94 24.27
C MET A 100 3.19 -13.93 23.42
N PRO A 101 2.91 -15.16 23.91
CA PRO A 101 2.25 -16.21 23.12
C PRO A 101 0.84 -15.81 22.64
N GLN A 102 0.12 -14.97 23.37
CA GLN A 102 -1.22 -14.48 23.01
C GLN A 102 -1.26 -13.54 21.80
N PHE A 103 -0.14 -12.90 21.45
CA PHE A 103 -0.03 -12.02 20.27
C PHE A 103 0.80 -12.64 19.15
N LYS A 104 1.19 -13.91 19.29
CA LYS A 104 2.15 -14.57 18.40
C LYS A 104 1.71 -14.61 16.93
N ILE A 105 0.40 -14.75 16.66
CA ILE A 105 -0.20 -14.74 15.32
C ILE A 105 0.01 -13.37 14.67
N GLN A 106 -0.54 -12.33 15.28
CA GLN A 106 -0.44 -10.95 14.81
C GLN A 106 1.02 -10.53 14.65
N ASN A 107 1.85 -10.83 15.65
CA ASN A 107 3.26 -10.51 15.61
C ASN A 107 4.00 -11.24 14.49
N GLY A 108 3.61 -12.48 14.19
CA GLY A 108 4.20 -13.28 13.13
C GLY A 108 3.88 -12.70 11.76
N LEU A 109 2.60 -12.37 11.53
CA LEU A 109 2.14 -11.74 10.28
C LEU A 109 2.85 -10.42 10.00
N GLU A 110 2.93 -9.55 11.01
CA GLU A 110 3.59 -8.25 10.85
C GLU A 110 5.09 -8.38 10.64
N LEU A 111 5.76 -9.32 11.32
CA LEU A 111 7.18 -9.60 11.06
C LEU A 111 7.40 -10.10 9.63
N ILE A 112 6.56 -11.03 9.17
CA ILE A 112 6.62 -11.56 7.80
C ILE A 112 6.46 -10.41 6.79
N TYR A 113 5.49 -9.53 7.01
CA TYR A 113 5.27 -8.37 6.13
C TYR A 113 6.51 -7.47 6.05
N ILE A 114 7.13 -7.12 7.19
CA ILE A 114 8.35 -6.31 7.24
C ILE A 114 9.49 -7.00 6.48
N LEU A 115 9.72 -8.29 6.73
CA LEU A 115 10.77 -9.06 6.05
C LEU A 115 10.56 -9.08 4.54
N ILE A 116 9.31 -9.23 4.08
CA ILE A 116 8.98 -9.17 2.65
C ILE A 116 9.29 -7.78 2.08
N LEU A 117 8.88 -6.70 2.75
CA LEU A 117 9.15 -5.33 2.28
C LEU A 117 10.65 -5.02 2.19
N LYS A 118 11.46 -5.62 3.06
CA LYS A 118 12.93 -5.50 3.03
C LYS A 118 13.62 -6.47 2.08
N GLY A 119 12.87 -7.28 1.32
CA GLY A 119 13.44 -8.27 0.39
C GLY A 119 14.08 -9.47 1.08
N MET A 120 13.84 -9.68 2.38
CA MET A 120 14.37 -10.81 3.16
C MET A 120 13.43 -12.01 3.08
N THR A 121 13.18 -12.47 1.86
CA THR A 121 12.16 -13.49 1.57
C THR A 121 12.49 -14.85 2.18
N LYS A 122 13.77 -15.22 2.29
CA LYS A 122 14.20 -16.49 2.90
C LYS A 122 13.94 -16.51 4.40
N GLU A 123 14.25 -15.42 5.08
CA GLU A 123 13.98 -15.25 6.51
C GLU A 123 12.49 -15.23 6.79
N ALA A 124 11.69 -14.60 5.91
CA ALA A 124 10.23 -14.64 6.00
C ALA A 124 9.69 -16.07 5.86
N PHE A 125 10.29 -16.86 4.96
CA PHE A 125 9.95 -18.28 4.78
C PHE A 125 10.27 -19.13 6.01
N GLU A 126 11.44 -18.92 6.63
CA GLU A 126 11.83 -19.60 7.87
C GLU A 126 10.87 -19.30 9.02
N VAL A 127 10.41 -18.05 9.15
CA VAL A 127 9.42 -17.65 10.16
C VAL A 127 8.09 -18.40 9.96
N ILE A 128 7.65 -18.62 8.72
CA ILE A 128 6.45 -19.42 8.44
C ILE A 128 6.67 -20.90 8.75
N LEU A 129 7.82 -21.46 8.37
CA LEU A 129 8.10 -22.90 8.52
C LEU A 129 8.53 -23.34 9.92
N SER A 130 8.88 -22.42 10.81
CA SER A 130 9.34 -22.79 12.15
C SER A 130 8.35 -23.72 12.87
N ASN A 131 8.82 -24.72 13.62
CA ASN A 131 7.92 -25.67 14.30
C ASN A 131 6.97 -24.96 15.30
N ALA A 132 7.33 -23.76 15.77
CA ALA A 132 6.47 -22.93 16.60
C ALA A 132 5.30 -22.32 15.81
N SER A 133 5.41 -22.14 14.49
CA SER A 133 4.40 -21.55 13.62
C SER A 133 3.43 -22.57 13.01
N MET A 134 3.90 -23.77 12.65
CA MET A 134 3.14 -24.73 11.85
C MET A 134 1.85 -25.25 12.52
N ASP A 135 1.87 -25.56 13.82
CA ASP A 135 0.69 -26.13 14.50
C ASP A 135 -0.38 -25.08 14.88
N GLN A 136 0.02 -23.81 15.04
CA GLN A 136 -0.88 -22.71 15.47
C GLN A 136 -1.32 -21.80 14.31
N PHE A 137 -0.53 -21.71 13.24
CA PHE A 137 -0.79 -20.78 12.12
C PHE A 137 -1.33 -21.45 10.86
N SER A 138 -1.20 -22.77 10.72
CA SER A 138 -1.72 -23.49 9.54
C SER A 138 -3.21 -23.29 9.26
N PRO A 139 -4.12 -23.04 10.21
CA PRO A 139 -5.52 -22.79 9.88
C PRO A 139 -5.83 -21.32 9.52
N SER A 140 -4.91 -20.37 9.75
CA SER A 140 -5.16 -18.96 9.45
C SER A 140 -5.05 -18.68 7.94
N PRO A 141 -6.12 -18.19 7.28
CA PRO A 141 -6.06 -17.83 5.87
C PRO A 141 -4.95 -16.82 5.57
N LEU A 142 -4.73 -15.84 6.45
CA LEU A 142 -3.71 -14.80 6.31
C LEU A 142 -2.28 -15.36 6.24
N PHE A 143 -1.95 -16.32 7.11
CA PHE A 143 -0.65 -16.99 7.08
C PHE A 143 -0.47 -17.81 5.81
N GLN A 144 -1.52 -18.48 5.35
CA GLN A 144 -1.50 -19.17 4.07
C GLN A 144 -1.27 -18.20 2.91
N GLY A 145 -1.93 -17.03 2.92
CA GLY A 145 -1.71 -15.95 1.97
C GLY A 145 -0.25 -15.48 1.91
N TYR A 146 0.35 -15.18 3.07
CA TYR A 146 1.75 -14.77 3.13
C TYR A 146 2.70 -15.89 2.70
N GLY A 147 2.37 -17.14 3.02
CA GLY A 147 3.07 -18.31 2.49
C GLY A 147 3.07 -18.35 0.96
N GLY A 148 1.91 -18.07 0.34
CA GLY A 148 1.79 -17.93 -1.11
C GLY A 148 2.65 -16.81 -1.69
N VAL A 149 2.64 -15.62 -1.05
CA VAL A 149 3.48 -14.47 -1.47
C VAL A 149 4.96 -14.81 -1.41
N ILE A 150 5.44 -15.32 -0.28
CA ILE A 150 6.84 -15.68 -0.07
C ILE A 150 7.27 -16.72 -1.08
N ALA A 151 6.47 -17.77 -1.27
CA ALA A 151 6.81 -18.83 -2.19
C ALA A 151 6.78 -18.35 -3.66
N TYR A 152 5.92 -17.39 -4.02
CA TYR A 152 6.01 -16.69 -5.31
C TYR A 152 7.29 -15.86 -5.45
N MET A 153 7.69 -15.12 -4.42
CA MET A 153 8.90 -14.29 -4.44
C MET A 153 10.16 -15.14 -4.57
N LEU A 154 10.28 -16.22 -3.80
CA LEU A 154 11.37 -17.20 -3.93
C LEU A 154 11.40 -17.81 -5.33
N TRP A 155 10.24 -18.14 -5.89
CA TRP A 155 10.13 -18.65 -7.25
C TRP A 155 10.62 -17.64 -8.30
N LYS A 156 10.34 -16.34 -8.09
CA LYS A 156 10.81 -15.26 -8.96
C LYS A 156 12.32 -15.06 -8.88
N GLU A 157 12.90 -15.07 -7.69
CA GLU A 157 14.32 -14.79 -7.42
C GLU A 157 15.25 -15.92 -7.84
N GLU A 158 14.93 -17.17 -7.50
CA GLU A 158 15.86 -18.28 -7.66
C GLU A 158 15.79 -18.94 -9.05
N GLY A 159 14.95 -18.43 -9.94
CA GLY A 159 14.70 -19.11 -11.23
C GLY A 159 14.36 -20.58 -11.01
N PHE A 160 13.53 -20.88 -10.00
CA PHE A 160 13.16 -22.21 -9.49
C PHE A 160 12.29 -23.00 -10.50
N ILE A 161 12.66 -22.93 -11.78
CA ILE A 161 12.14 -23.66 -12.93
C ILE A 161 13.35 -24.23 -13.66
N LYS A 162 13.98 -25.26 -13.09
CA LYS A 162 14.66 -26.25 -13.93
C LYS A 162 14.30 -27.71 -13.67
N LYS A 163 13.40 -28.04 -12.73
CA LYS A 163 12.77 -29.38 -12.63
C LYS A 163 11.67 -29.37 -11.55
N GLY A 164 10.39 -29.36 -11.95
CA GLY A 164 9.26 -29.63 -11.03
C GLY A 164 8.02 -28.72 -11.10
N SER A 165 7.93 -27.82 -12.08
CA SER A 165 7.07 -26.62 -12.10
C SER A 165 5.55 -26.81 -12.23
N GLY A 166 5.01 -28.04 -12.19
CA GLY A 166 3.54 -28.24 -12.18
C GLY A 166 2.97 -28.22 -10.77
N LYS A 167 3.45 -29.15 -9.92
CA LYS A 167 2.90 -29.38 -8.58
C LYS A 167 3.20 -28.25 -7.58
N LEU A 168 4.34 -27.57 -7.72
CA LEU A 168 4.67 -26.43 -6.87
C LEU A 168 3.79 -25.22 -7.21
N CYS A 169 3.54 -24.97 -8.50
CA CYS A 169 2.70 -23.87 -8.98
C CYS A 169 1.22 -24.06 -8.62
N ASP A 170 0.69 -25.28 -8.72
CA ASP A 170 -0.67 -25.57 -8.25
C ASP A 170 -0.77 -25.49 -6.71
N GLY A 171 0.32 -25.83 -6.00
CA GLY A 171 0.44 -25.61 -4.55
C GLY A 171 0.42 -24.13 -4.16
N LEU A 172 1.12 -23.26 -4.91
CA LEU A 172 1.12 -21.81 -4.74
C LEU A 172 -0.28 -21.21 -4.91
N LEU A 173 -0.97 -21.60 -5.99
CA LEU A 173 -2.32 -21.12 -6.27
C LEU A 173 -3.32 -21.57 -5.20
N LYS A 174 -3.13 -22.76 -4.62
CA LYS A 174 -3.95 -23.22 -3.50
C LYS A 174 -3.87 -22.27 -2.29
N TYR A 175 -2.70 -21.71 -1.98
CA TYR A 175 -2.56 -20.72 -0.90
C TYR A 175 -3.34 -19.44 -1.19
N PHE A 176 -3.29 -18.96 -2.44
CA PHE A 176 -4.05 -17.79 -2.86
C PHE A 176 -5.56 -18.04 -2.95
N ASP A 177 -5.98 -19.23 -3.38
CA ASP A 177 -7.40 -19.61 -3.45
C ASP A 177 -8.04 -19.73 -2.07
N VAL A 178 -7.30 -20.20 -1.07
CA VAL A 178 -7.78 -20.17 0.33
C VAL A 178 -7.97 -18.73 0.80
N MET A 179 -7.06 -17.82 0.45
CA MET A 179 -7.26 -16.39 0.76
C MET A 179 -8.45 -15.79 0.04
N ARG A 180 -8.63 -16.10 -1.25
CA ARG A 180 -9.79 -15.65 -2.04
C ARG A 180 -11.10 -16.10 -1.40
N THR A 181 -11.21 -17.37 -1.01
CA THR A 181 -12.44 -17.91 -0.42
C THR A 181 -12.74 -17.35 0.98
N ASN A 182 -11.74 -16.80 1.66
CA ASN A 182 -11.87 -16.19 3.00
C ASN A 182 -11.81 -14.66 2.99
N LEU A 183 -12.02 -14.03 1.82
CA LEU A 183 -12.03 -12.57 1.58
C LEU A 183 -12.78 -11.78 2.67
N ASN A 184 -13.97 -12.25 3.04
CA ASN A 184 -14.84 -11.58 4.01
C ASN A 184 -14.36 -11.71 5.47
N ILE A 185 -13.50 -12.69 5.78
CA ILE A 185 -12.97 -12.92 7.13
C ILE A 185 -11.79 -11.99 7.41
N VAL A 186 -11.03 -11.65 6.36
CA VAL A 186 -9.85 -10.78 6.44
C VAL A 186 -10.24 -9.29 6.53
N ASP A 187 -11.43 -8.91 6.06
CA ASP A 187 -11.96 -7.54 6.12
C ASP A 187 -12.16 -7.01 7.56
N GLY A 188 -12.09 -7.88 8.57
CA GLY A 188 -12.42 -7.57 9.97
C GLY A 188 -11.30 -6.97 10.83
N GLY A 189 -10.04 -6.85 10.39
CA GLY A 189 -9.10 -6.04 11.18
C GLY A 189 -7.58 -6.19 11.01
N GLU A 190 -7.03 -7.18 10.30
CA GLU A 190 -5.57 -7.41 10.33
C GLU A 190 -5.02 -7.87 8.97
N GLY A 191 -4.47 -6.95 8.16
CA GLY A 191 -3.68 -7.26 6.95
C GLY A 191 -3.95 -6.36 5.75
N GLU A 192 -2.92 -6.09 4.94
CA GLU A 192 -3.06 -5.35 3.67
C GLU A 192 -3.50 -6.29 2.54
N TYR A 193 -4.81 -6.41 2.31
CA TYR A 193 -5.33 -7.33 1.29
C TYR A 193 -4.87 -6.99 -0.14
N SER A 194 -4.73 -5.71 -0.46
CA SER A 194 -4.22 -5.21 -1.74
C SER A 194 -2.84 -5.76 -2.09
N PHE A 195 -2.01 -5.98 -1.06
CA PHE A 195 -0.70 -6.60 -1.18
C PHE A 195 -0.82 -8.04 -1.70
N PHE A 196 -1.66 -8.89 -1.07
CA PHE A 196 -1.88 -10.27 -1.52
C PHE A 196 -2.43 -10.34 -2.93
N MET A 197 -3.44 -9.51 -3.21
CA MET A 197 -4.11 -9.51 -4.51
C MET A 197 -3.12 -9.22 -5.64
N THR A 198 -2.19 -8.30 -5.40
CA THR A 198 -1.11 -7.97 -6.34
C THR A 198 -0.25 -9.20 -6.68
N TYR A 199 0.18 -9.96 -5.67
CA TYR A 199 1.00 -11.15 -5.89
C TYR A 199 0.22 -12.32 -6.48
N TYR A 200 -1.06 -12.47 -6.13
CA TYR A 200 -1.90 -13.51 -6.72
C TYR A 200 -2.07 -13.27 -8.23
N VAL A 201 -2.45 -12.05 -8.61
CA VAL A 201 -2.57 -11.64 -10.01
C VAL A 201 -1.27 -11.85 -10.77
N LYS A 202 -0.14 -11.38 -10.21
CA LYS A 202 1.18 -11.56 -10.84
C LYS A 202 1.54 -13.04 -11.01
N SER A 203 1.16 -13.89 -10.06
CA SER A 203 1.33 -15.35 -10.16
C SER A 203 0.53 -15.93 -11.33
N LEU A 204 -0.76 -15.57 -11.44
CA LEU A 204 -1.64 -16.04 -12.52
C LEU A 204 -1.12 -15.62 -13.89
N VAL A 205 -0.76 -14.34 -14.06
CA VAL A 205 -0.19 -13.80 -15.32
C VAL A 205 1.09 -14.55 -15.70
N ARG A 206 2.00 -14.76 -14.74
CA ARG A 206 3.28 -15.46 -15.00
C ARG A 206 3.10 -16.95 -15.34
N LEU A 207 2.00 -17.56 -14.90
CA LEU A 207 1.61 -18.93 -15.26
C LEU A 207 0.83 -19.01 -16.58
N GLY A 208 0.68 -17.90 -17.31
CA GLY A 208 -0.10 -17.83 -18.55
C GLY A 208 -1.61 -17.90 -18.33
N ARG A 209 -2.09 -17.72 -17.10
CA ARG A 209 -3.51 -17.73 -16.73
C ARG A 209 -4.07 -16.30 -16.68
N THR A 210 -3.77 -15.49 -17.70
CA THR A 210 -4.14 -14.07 -17.75
C THR A 210 -5.66 -13.86 -17.66
N ASP A 211 -6.46 -14.69 -18.32
CA ASP A 211 -7.92 -14.60 -18.26
C ASP A 211 -8.46 -14.78 -16.83
N GLN A 212 -7.85 -15.68 -16.05
CA GLN A 212 -8.22 -15.88 -14.64
C GLN A 212 -7.83 -14.67 -13.80
N ALA A 213 -6.67 -14.05 -14.08
CA ALA A 213 -6.24 -12.83 -13.39
C ALA A 213 -7.19 -11.66 -13.66
N VAL A 214 -7.63 -11.49 -14.91
CA VAL A 214 -8.61 -10.47 -15.30
C VAL A 214 -9.96 -10.74 -14.63
N SER A 215 -10.46 -11.97 -14.69
CA SER A 215 -11.74 -12.34 -14.04
C SER A 215 -11.71 -12.07 -12.54
N LEU A 216 -10.60 -12.41 -11.87
CA LEU A 216 -10.42 -12.17 -10.44
C LEU A 216 -10.44 -10.68 -10.11
N LEU A 217 -9.75 -9.86 -10.89
CA LEU A 217 -9.69 -8.42 -10.69
C LEU A 217 -11.06 -7.75 -10.92
N GLU A 218 -11.84 -8.19 -11.90
CA GLU A 218 -13.18 -7.67 -12.15
C GLU A 218 -14.16 -8.02 -11.00
N GLU A 219 -14.10 -9.26 -10.51
CA GLU A 219 -14.87 -9.66 -9.31
C GLU A 219 -14.48 -8.80 -8.09
N TYR A 220 -13.18 -8.57 -7.92
CA TYR A 220 -12.66 -7.79 -6.81
C TYR A 220 -12.99 -6.31 -6.93
N LYS A 221 -13.01 -5.75 -8.15
CA LYS A 221 -13.48 -4.39 -8.44
C LYS A 221 -14.95 -4.20 -8.04
N LEU A 222 -15.81 -5.19 -8.29
CA LEU A 222 -17.23 -5.11 -7.93
C LEU A 222 -17.44 -5.14 -6.42
N THR A 223 -16.67 -5.95 -5.71
CA THR A 223 -16.77 -6.07 -4.24
C THR A 223 -16.07 -4.93 -3.51
N ARG A 224 -15.01 -4.35 -4.09
CA ARG A 224 -14.22 -3.27 -3.50
C ARG A 224 -13.90 -2.18 -4.53
N PRO A 225 -14.90 -1.37 -4.93
CA PRO A 225 -14.75 -0.39 -5.99
C PRO A 225 -13.79 0.76 -5.66
N GLN A 226 -13.42 0.96 -4.39
CA GLN A 226 -12.49 2.01 -3.96
C GLN A 226 -11.01 1.59 -4.00
N GLU A 227 -10.72 0.31 -4.23
CA GLU A 227 -9.35 -0.21 -4.19
C GLU A 227 -8.60 0.11 -5.50
N LEU A 228 -7.80 1.19 -5.47
CA LEU A 228 -7.08 1.71 -6.64
C LEU A 228 -6.13 0.68 -7.28
N THR A 229 -5.53 -0.18 -6.46
CA THR A 229 -4.58 -1.22 -6.89
C THR A 229 -5.20 -2.15 -7.94
N THR A 230 -6.49 -2.47 -7.77
CA THR A 230 -7.25 -3.34 -8.68
C THR A 230 -7.30 -2.77 -10.09
N TYR A 231 -7.65 -1.49 -10.22
CA TYR A 231 -7.75 -0.82 -11.51
C TYR A 231 -6.38 -0.70 -12.19
N ARG A 232 -5.34 -0.37 -11.43
CA ARG A 232 -3.96 -0.27 -11.95
C ARG A 232 -3.48 -1.60 -12.51
N LEU A 233 -3.72 -2.71 -11.80
CA LEU A 233 -3.38 -4.05 -12.27
C LEU A 233 -4.21 -4.47 -13.50
N LEU A 234 -5.50 -4.13 -13.55
CA LEU A 234 -6.33 -4.35 -14.75
C LEU A 234 -5.75 -3.62 -15.96
N ILE A 235 -5.41 -2.35 -15.83
CA ILE A 235 -4.80 -1.56 -16.91
C ILE A 235 -3.47 -2.18 -17.33
N GLU A 236 -2.59 -2.53 -16.39
CA GLU A 236 -1.29 -3.15 -16.67
C GLU A 236 -1.45 -4.44 -17.50
N ILE A 237 -2.39 -5.31 -17.12
CA ILE A 237 -2.63 -6.59 -17.81
C ILE A 237 -3.25 -6.35 -19.19
N LEU A 238 -4.30 -5.54 -19.28
CA LEU A 238 -5.04 -5.33 -20.52
C LEU A 238 -4.20 -4.60 -21.57
N THR A 239 -3.29 -3.70 -21.16
CA THR A 239 -2.40 -2.96 -22.07
C THR A 239 -1.46 -3.87 -22.86
N SER A 240 -1.25 -5.11 -22.42
CA SER A 240 -0.45 -6.10 -23.16
C SER A 240 -1.08 -6.55 -24.49
N ASP A 241 -2.38 -6.30 -24.69
CA ASP A 241 -3.12 -6.68 -25.90
C ASP A 241 -3.97 -5.51 -26.41
N SER A 242 -3.63 -5.02 -27.60
CA SER A 242 -4.29 -3.89 -28.26
C SER A 242 -5.78 -4.12 -28.58
N SER A 243 -6.26 -5.35 -28.57
CA SER A 243 -7.69 -5.64 -28.75
C SER A 243 -8.55 -5.17 -27.56
N ASN A 244 -7.93 -4.87 -26.41
CA ASN A 244 -8.63 -4.44 -25.19
C ASN A 244 -8.81 -2.93 -25.05
N ASN A 245 -8.54 -2.12 -26.09
CA ASN A 245 -8.54 -0.65 -25.98
C ASN A 245 -9.81 -0.07 -25.36
N GLU A 246 -10.99 -0.52 -25.79
CA GLU A 246 -12.26 -0.04 -25.22
C GLU A 246 -12.39 -0.37 -23.72
N ARG A 247 -11.99 -1.59 -23.35
CA ARG A 247 -12.02 -2.03 -21.95
C ARG A 247 -11.01 -1.25 -21.10
N ILE A 248 -9.81 -1.00 -21.62
CA ILE A 248 -8.79 -0.17 -20.96
C ILE A 248 -9.32 1.24 -20.75
N THR A 249 -9.94 1.84 -21.78
CA THR A 249 -10.56 3.17 -21.68
C THR A 249 -11.60 3.19 -20.57
N GLN A 250 -12.47 2.18 -20.46
CA GLN A 250 -13.46 2.12 -19.39
C GLN A 250 -12.82 1.99 -18.01
N VAL A 251 -11.83 1.10 -17.83
CA VAL A 251 -11.14 0.94 -16.54
C VAL A 251 -10.41 2.22 -16.15
N ARG A 252 -9.82 2.96 -17.11
CA ARG A 252 -9.21 4.27 -16.87
C ARG A 252 -10.24 5.32 -16.47
N LYS A 253 -11.42 5.36 -17.11
CA LYS A 253 -12.52 6.26 -16.71
C LYS A 253 -12.88 6.01 -15.25
N ASP A 254 -13.07 4.75 -14.87
CA ASP A 254 -13.42 4.38 -13.50
C ASP A 254 -12.31 4.80 -12.50
N LEU A 255 -11.04 4.55 -12.83
CA LEU A 255 -9.90 4.93 -11.98
C LEU A 255 -9.77 6.46 -11.83
N VAL A 256 -9.92 7.22 -12.91
CA VAL A 256 -9.80 8.69 -12.89
C VAL A 256 -10.91 9.33 -12.08
N LEU A 257 -12.10 8.71 -12.00
CA LEU A 257 -13.15 9.17 -11.10
C LEU A 257 -12.76 9.02 -9.62
N LEU A 258 -11.99 7.98 -9.28
CA LEU A 258 -11.53 7.72 -7.91
C LEU A 258 -10.25 8.50 -7.57
N GLU A 259 -9.34 8.63 -8.53
CA GLU A 259 -8.04 9.28 -8.38
C GLU A 259 -7.75 10.20 -9.58
N PRO A 260 -8.33 11.41 -9.61
CA PRO A 260 -8.17 12.33 -10.75
C PRO A 260 -6.74 12.84 -10.94
N SER A 261 -5.91 12.77 -9.89
CA SER A 261 -4.48 13.15 -9.92
C SER A 261 -3.58 12.11 -10.59
N SER A 262 -4.11 10.93 -10.90
CA SER A 262 -3.35 9.82 -11.48
C SER A 262 -2.82 10.18 -12.87
N ARG A 263 -1.63 9.65 -13.21
CA ARG A 263 -1.09 9.72 -14.58
C ARG A 263 -2.00 9.03 -15.60
N GLU A 264 -2.87 8.14 -15.16
CA GLU A 264 -3.88 7.51 -16.02
C GLU A 264 -4.90 8.52 -16.56
N ALA A 265 -5.08 9.70 -15.94
CA ALA A 265 -5.89 10.78 -16.50
C ALA A 265 -5.33 11.28 -17.84
N VAL A 266 -4.00 11.43 -17.92
CA VAL A 266 -3.31 11.83 -19.16
C VAL A 266 -3.43 10.74 -20.23
N ALA A 267 -3.27 9.47 -19.83
CA ALA A 267 -3.39 8.34 -20.75
C ALA A 267 -4.82 8.19 -21.28
N LEU A 268 -5.84 8.41 -20.44
CA LEU A 268 -7.25 8.39 -20.81
C LEU A 268 -7.57 9.47 -21.84
N VAL A 269 -7.15 10.72 -21.59
CA VAL A 269 -7.43 11.83 -22.51
C VAL A 269 -6.74 11.59 -23.85
N ASN A 270 -5.49 11.10 -23.86
CA ASN A 270 -4.81 10.74 -25.09
C ASN A 270 -5.54 9.65 -25.88
N SER A 271 -6.10 8.62 -25.23
CA SER A 271 -6.88 7.61 -25.94
C SER A 271 -8.18 8.17 -26.51
N LEU A 272 -8.89 9.02 -25.75
CA LEU A 272 -10.15 9.61 -26.20
C LEU A 272 -9.95 10.59 -27.37
N LEU A 273 -8.83 11.33 -27.40
CA LEU A 273 -8.50 12.23 -28.50
C LEU A 273 -8.12 11.52 -29.82
N LEU A 274 -8.01 10.19 -29.81
CA LEU A 274 -7.78 9.38 -31.01
C LEU A 274 -9.07 8.78 -31.57
N GLU A 275 -10.21 8.95 -30.88
CA GLU A 275 -11.50 8.46 -31.32
C GLU A 275 -12.12 9.40 -32.37
N ASP A 276 -12.96 8.87 -33.27
CA ASP A 276 -13.60 9.67 -34.32
C ASP A 276 -14.65 10.66 -33.77
N ASP A 277 -15.26 10.34 -32.62
CA ASP A 277 -16.29 11.16 -31.94
C ASP A 277 -15.84 11.60 -30.55
N VAL A 278 -14.89 12.54 -30.53
CA VAL A 278 -14.25 13.02 -29.29
C VAL A 278 -15.23 13.84 -28.44
N ASP A 279 -15.50 13.39 -27.20
CA ASP A 279 -16.14 14.21 -26.17
C ASP A 279 -15.11 15.20 -25.55
N TYR A 280 -14.89 16.32 -26.25
CA TYR A 280 -13.99 17.38 -25.79
C TYR A 280 -14.40 17.99 -24.43
N PRO A 281 -15.67 18.26 -24.12
CA PRO A 281 -16.09 18.67 -22.78
C PRO A 281 -15.62 17.72 -21.68
N TYR A 282 -15.78 16.41 -21.87
CA TYR A 282 -15.30 15.40 -20.93
C TYR A 282 -13.78 15.41 -20.82
N CYS A 283 -13.06 15.39 -21.95
CA CYS A 283 -11.59 15.47 -21.97
C CYS A 283 -11.06 16.70 -21.22
N LEU A 284 -11.65 17.87 -21.47
CA LEU A 284 -11.30 19.10 -20.77
C LEU A 284 -11.53 18.97 -19.27
N SER A 285 -12.66 18.41 -18.85
CA SER A 285 -12.96 18.20 -17.43
C SER A 285 -11.93 17.31 -16.73
N VAL A 286 -11.49 16.24 -17.38
CA VAL A 286 -10.48 15.31 -16.85
C VAL A 286 -9.13 16.01 -16.67
N VAL A 287 -8.66 16.73 -17.70
CA VAL A 287 -7.36 17.44 -17.63
C VAL A 287 -7.39 18.54 -16.56
N LEU A 288 -8.48 19.29 -16.48
CA LEU A 288 -8.66 20.34 -15.48
C LEU A 288 -8.67 19.76 -14.05
N ASN A 289 -9.35 18.65 -13.82
CA ASN A 289 -9.34 17.97 -12.53
C ASN A 289 -7.96 17.41 -12.18
N PHE A 290 -7.23 16.88 -13.16
CA PHE A 290 -5.86 16.41 -12.98
C PHE A 290 -4.90 17.54 -12.57
N MET A 291 -5.05 18.72 -13.19
CA MET A 291 -4.20 19.90 -12.94
C MET A 291 -4.54 20.67 -11.66
N ASP A 292 -5.77 20.58 -11.15
CA ASP A 292 -6.14 21.19 -9.87
C ASP A 292 -5.40 20.61 -8.68
N TYR A 293 -4.82 19.41 -8.81
CA TYR A 293 -4.01 18.83 -7.76
C TYR A 293 -2.72 19.64 -7.58
N PRO A 294 -2.35 20.06 -6.35
CA PRO A 294 -1.20 20.94 -6.11
C PRO A 294 0.13 20.41 -6.65
N THR A 295 0.30 19.09 -6.75
CA THR A 295 1.51 18.47 -7.29
C THR A 295 1.56 18.48 -8.82
N ASN A 296 0.45 18.77 -9.50
CA ASN A 296 0.26 18.59 -10.94
C ASN A 296 0.02 19.91 -11.70
N TRP A 297 -0.12 21.04 -11.01
CA TRP A 297 -0.36 22.36 -11.62
C TRP A 297 0.67 22.79 -12.68
N SER A 298 1.92 22.35 -12.57
CA SER A 298 3.02 22.58 -13.52
C SER A 298 3.35 21.37 -14.39
N ASN A 299 2.46 20.37 -14.45
CA ASN A 299 2.70 19.15 -15.20
C ASN A 299 2.63 19.40 -16.72
N LEU A 300 3.78 19.32 -17.39
CA LEU A 300 3.93 19.53 -18.84
C LEU A 300 2.98 18.67 -19.68
N SER A 301 2.67 17.44 -19.25
CA SER A 301 1.73 16.57 -19.98
C SER A 301 0.29 17.09 -19.89
N GLY A 302 -0.12 17.61 -18.73
CA GLY A 302 -1.44 18.25 -18.58
C GLY A 302 -1.56 19.51 -19.44
N LEU A 303 -0.50 20.33 -19.46
CA LEU A 303 -0.43 21.55 -20.27
C LEU A 303 -0.48 21.26 -21.77
N SER A 304 0.29 20.27 -22.22
CA SER A 304 0.30 19.81 -23.61
C SER A 304 -1.09 19.34 -24.04
N LEU A 305 -1.80 18.59 -23.19
CA LEU A 305 -3.17 18.16 -23.45
C LEU A 305 -4.17 19.32 -23.50
N LEU A 306 -4.07 20.30 -22.59
CA LEU A 306 -4.90 21.50 -22.65
C LEU A 306 -4.70 22.26 -23.96
N SER A 307 -3.44 22.42 -24.39
CA SER A 307 -3.13 23.08 -25.66
C SER A 307 -3.72 22.32 -26.85
N LYS A 308 -3.58 20.99 -26.86
CA LYS A 308 -4.13 20.12 -27.90
C LYS A 308 -5.66 20.22 -27.97
N ILE A 309 -6.35 20.06 -26.84
CA ILE A 309 -7.82 20.22 -26.74
C ILE A 309 -8.25 21.59 -27.26
N ARG A 310 -7.55 22.66 -26.88
CA ARG A 310 -7.86 24.02 -27.33
C ARG A 310 -7.70 24.17 -28.85
N SER A 311 -6.68 23.55 -29.44
CA SER A 311 -6.45 23.62 -30.90
C SER A 311 -7.45 22.80 -31.71
N GLU A 312 -7.92 21.68 -31.16
CA GLU A 312 -8.79 20.74 -31.88
C GLU A 312 -10.29 20.98 -31.62
N TRP A 313 -10.66 21.70 -30.54
CA TRP A 313 -12.05 22.04 -30.21
C TRP A 313 -12.35 23.53 -30.39
N PRO A 314 -13.01 23.95 -31.50
CA PRO A 314 -13.22 25.37 -31.85
C PRO A 314 -13.97 26.17 -30.79
N ASN A 315 -14.86 25.52 -30.02
CA ASN A 315 -15.70 26.17 -29.01
C ASN A 315 -15.13 26.05 -27.58
N CYS A 316 -13.88 25.60 -27.43
CA CYS A 316 -13.27 25.36 -26.13
C CYS A 316 -13.36 26.57 -25.20
N GLU A 317 -13.03 27.77 -25.71
CA GLU A 317 -13.03 29.01 -24.92
C GLU A 317 -14.43 29.52 -24.56
N GLU A 318 -15.45 29.06 -25.28
CA GLU A 318 -16.85 29.39 -25.03
C GLU A 318 -17.49 28.47 -23.99
N SER A 319 -16.88 27.32 -23.70
CA SER A 319 -17.38 26.37 -22.71
C SER A 319 -17.44 26.97 -21.31
N SER A 320 -18.49 26.62 -20.56
CA SER A 320 -18.65 27.06 -19.17
C SER A 320 -17.48 26.59 -18.28
N LEU A 321 -16.96 25.39 -18.53
CA LEU A 321 -15.78 24.83 -17.88
C LEU A 321 -14.55 25.71 -18.08
N TRP A 322 -14.23 26.07 -19.33
CA TRP A 322 -13.11 26.98 -19.62
C TRP A 322 -13.31 28.36 -18.99
N ARG A 323 -14.50 28.94 -19.13
CA ARG A 323 -14.80 30.29 -18.59
C ARG A 323 -14.65 30.34 -17.07
N SER A 324 -15.16 29.34 -16.36
CA SER A 324 -15.06 29.25 -14.90
C SER A 324 -13.63 29.17 -14.39
N ARG A 325 -12.70 28.62 -15.19
CA ARG A 325 -11.28 28.47 -14.85
C ARG A 325 -10.35 29.39 -15.65
N SER A 326 -10.90 30.30 -16.44
CA SER A 326 -10.15 31.12 -17.41
C SER A 326 -9.04 31.97 -16.81
N LYS A 327 -9.20 32.46 -15.56
CA LYS A 327 -8.14 33.21 -14.86
C LYS A 327 -6.93 32.33 -14.53
N MET A 328 -7.18 31.15 -13.98
CA MET A 328 -6.14 30.15 -13.68
C MET A 328 -5.48 29.67 -14.98
N LEU A 329 -6.27 29.36 -16.00
CA LEU A 329 -5.75 28.88 -17.29
C LEU A 329 -4.92 29.94 -18.03
N LYS A 330 -5.34 31.21 -18.02
CA LYS A 330 -4.56 32.32 -18.60
C LYS A 330 -3.24 32.51 -17.88
N PHE A 331 -3.23 32.41 -16.55
CA PHE A 331 -2.00 32.48 -15.75
C PHE A 331 -1.04 31.35 -16.13
N ILE A 332 -1.53 30.11 -16.09
CA ILE A 332 -0.75 28.91 -16.40
C ILE A 332 -0.18 28.96 -17.83
N LEU A 333 -1.02 29.29 -18.83
CA LEU A 333 -0.59 29.33 -20.23
C LEU A 333 0.40 30.48 -20.50
N SER A 334 0.30 31.60 -19.76
CA SER A 334 1.25 32.71 -19.88
C SER A 334 2.62 32.41 -19.29
N GLU A 335 2.70 31.63 -18.21
CA GLU A 335 3.97 31.18 -17.63
C GLU A 335 4.66 30.13 -18.50
N THR A 336 3.91 29.24 -19.16
CA THR A 336 4.50 28.24 -20.07
C THR A 336 5.10 28.87 -21.34
N THR A 337 4.48 29.94 -21.88
CA THR A 337 5.05 30.67 -23.02
C THR A 337 6.36 31.38 -22.69
N LEU A 338 6.59 31.73 -21.42
CA LEU A 338 7.87 32.29 -20.96
C LEU A 338 8.94 31.21 -20.87
N HIS A 339 8.61 30.00 -20.39
CA HIS A 339 9.57 28.90 -20.30
C HIS A 339 9.94 28.26 -21.65
N GLU A 340 9.04 28.23 -22.64
CA GLU A 340 9.40 27.77 -23.99
C GLU A 340 10.34 28.75 -24.73
N GLN A 341 10.34 30.04 -24.35
CA GLN A 341 11.27 31.04 -24.88
C GLN A 341 12.66 31.02 -24.23
N ASP A 342 12.79 30.46 -23.02
CA ASP A 342 14.07 30.34 -22.30
C ASP A 342 14.81 29.01 -22.58
N VAL A 343 14.20 28.07 -23.30
CA VAL A 343 14.75 26.74 -23.63
C VAL A 343 15.11 26.57 -25.11
N LEU A 344 14.79 27.56 -25.96
CA LEU A 344 15.27 27.70 -27.35
C LEU A 344 16.38 28.76 -27.42
#